data_AF-A0AAP5AHZ5-F1
#
_entry.id   AF-A0AAP5AHZ5-F1
#
_cell.length_a   1.000
_cell.length_b   1.000
_cell.length_c   1.000
_cell.angle_alpha   90.00
_cell.angle_beta   90.00
_cell.angle_gamma   90.00
#
_symmetry.space_group_name_H-M   'P 1'
#
loop_
_entity.id
_entity.type
_entity.pdbx_description
1 polymer ?
#
loop_
_entity_poly.entity_id
_entity_poly.type
_entity_poly.pdbx_seq_one_letter_code
_entity_poly.pdbx_strand_id
1 'polypeptide(L)'
;MLNLRLAQRWERLGNRDAELGVMLLFALLAGLFVWGAYAVAYPEHGCVRMGKGNSGPLECDPQRLFNYGVVLLSIGVLTTSPIFYILWGWMRDMARPLSLKEDQPALRQSASEPG
;
A
#
# COMPACT_ATOMS: atom_id res chain seq x y z
N MET A 1 -0.59 16.64 -26.75
CA MET A 1 0.04 15.30 -26.85
C MET A 1 0.36 14.66 -25.49
N LEU A 2 0.72 15.41 -24.44
CA LEU A 2 1.00 14.85 -23.11
C LEU A 2 -0.19 14.08 -22.50
N ASN A 3 -1.41 14.62 -22.65
CA ASN A 3 -2.64 14.04 -22.10
C ASN A 3 -3.00 12.67 -22.71
N LEU A 4 -2.72 12.46 -24.00
CA LEU A 4 -2.98 11.18 -24.68
C LEU A 4 -2.05 10.07 -24.19
N ARG A 5 -0.80 10.41 -23.87
CA ARG A 5 0.17 9.45 -23.29
C ARG A 5 -0.18 9.07 -21.85
N LEU A 6 -0.78 9.99 -21.09
CA LEU A 6 -1.28 9.72 -19.73
C LEU A 6 -2.54 8.84 -19.77
N ALA A 7 -3.46 9.09 -20.70
CA ALA A 7 -4.65 8.26 -20.89
C ALA A 7 -4.31 6.80 -21.25
N GLN A 8 -3.40 6.58 -22.21
CA GLN A 8 -2.93 5.23 -22.56
C GLN A 8 -2.21 4.51 -21.41
N ARG A 9 -1.49 5.24 -20.55
CA ARG A 9 -0.87 4.65 -19.35
C ARG A 9 -1.92 4.29 -18.30
N TRP A 10 -2.99 5.08 -18.17
CA TRP A 10 -4.11 4.81 -17.27
C TRP A 10 -4.92 3.59 -17.69
N GLU A 11 -5.25 3.44 -18.97
CA GLU A 11 -5.89 2.22 -19.49
C GLU A 11 -5.07 0.97 -19.21
N ARG A 12 -3.73 1.08 -19.25
CA ARG A 12 -2.80 0.00 -18.98
C ARG A 12 -2.77 -0.42 -17.50
N LEU A 13 -3.20 0.43 -16.57
CA LEU A 13 -3.35 0.01 -15.17
C LEU A 13 -4.47 -1.01 -15.01
N GLY A 14 -5.49 -1.00 -15.89
CA GLY A 14 -6.59 -1.97 -15.86
C GLY A 14 -7.31 -2.01 -14.51
N ASN A 15 -8.10 -3.08 -14.30
CA ASN A 15 -8.90 -3.23 -13.09
C ASN A 15 -8.05 -3.69 -11.90
N ARG A 16 -7.59 -2.75 -11.06
CA ARG A 16 -6.78 -3.01 -9.85
C ARG A 16 -7.59 -3.06 -8.55
N ASP A 17 -8.88 -3.33 -8.64
CA ASP A 17 -9.81 -3.35 -7.49
C ASP A 17 -9.31 -4.25 -6.35
N ALA A 18 -8.75 -5.42 -6.68
CA ALA A 18 -8.20 -6.33 -5.69
C ALA A 18 -6.99 -5.74 -4.94
N GLU A 19 -6.08 -5.06 -5.66
CA GLU A 19 -4.91 -4.41 -5.07
C GLU A 19 -5.30 -3.19 -4.23
N LEU A 20 -6.30 -2.42 -4.68
CA LEU A 20 -6.91 -1.34 -3.89
C LEU A 20 -7.55 -1.88 -2.61
N GLY A 21 -8.29 -2.98 -2.67
CA GLY A 21 -8.87 -3.64 -1.51
C GLY A 21 -7.81 -4.10 -0.51
N VAL A 22 -6.72 -4.68 -1.00
CA VAL A 22 -5.58 -5.10 -0.17
C VAL A 22 -4.90 -3.89 0.48
N MET A 23 -4.65 -2.82 -0.27
CA MET A 23 -4.08 -1.58 0.28
C MET A 23 -4.97 -0.98 1.36
N LEU A 24 -6.29 -0.99 1.16
CA LEU A 24 -7.25 -0.45 2.12
C LEU A 24 -7.29 -1.30 3.41
N LEU A 25 -7.22 -2.62 3.28
CA LEU A 25 -7.11 -3.54 4.43
C LEU A 25 -5.84 -3.26 5.26
N PHE A 26 -4.68 -3.16 4.60
CA PHE A 26 -3.42 -2.87 5.28
C PHE A 26 -3.39 -1.46 5.89
N ALA A 27 -4.01 -0.48 5.23
CA ALA A 27 -4.14 0.87 5.78
C ALA A 27 -5.00 0.89 7.05
N LEU A 28 -6.12 0.15 7.07
CA LEU A 28 -6.95 0.00 8.27
C LEU A 28 -6.19 -0.69 9.40
N LEU A 29 -5.47 -1.77 9.10
CA LEU A 29 -4.62 -2.46 10.07
C LEU A 29 -3.56 -1.52 10.66
N ALA A 30 -2.83 -0.79 9.81
CA ALA A 30 -1.83 0.18 10.25
C ALA A 30 -2.45 1.26 11.14
N GLY A 31 -3.62 1.78 10.77
CA GLY A 31 -4.38 2.74 11.58
C GLY A 31 -4.73 2.21 12.97
N LEU A 32 -5.17 0.95 13.08
CA LEU A 32 -5.45 0.32 14.37
C LEU A 32 -4.21 0.20 15.25
N PHE A 33 -3.06 -0.16 14.68
CA PHE A 33 -1.81 -0.26 15.43
C PHE A 33 -1.30 1.10 15.89
N VAL A 34 -1.36 2.12 15.03
CA VAL A 34 -0.98 3.51 15.39
C VAL A 34 -1.91 4.06 16.47
N TRP A 35 -3.22 3.83 16.33
CA TRP A 35 -4.20 4.21 17.36
C TRP A 35 -3.93 3.51 18.69
N GLY A 36 -3.65 2.20 18.66
CA GLY A 36 -3.27 1.44 19.85
C GLY A 36 -2.01 2.00 20.51
N ALA A 37 -0.99 2.34 19.73
CA ALA A 37 0.23 2.97 20.24
C ALA A 37 -0.06 4.33 20.91
N TYR A 38 -0.91 5.16 20.30
CA TYR A 38 -1.32 6.44 20.86
C TYR A 38 -2.08 6.29 22.18
N ALA A 39 -3.05 5.37 22.24
CA ALA A 39 -3.85 5.11 23.44
C ALA A 39 -2.99 4.61 24.61
N VAL A 40 -1.93 3.85 24.33
CA VAL A 40 -0.98 3.37 25.35
C VAL A 40 -0.02 4.48 25.79
N ALA A 41 0.37 5.39 24.88
CA ALA A 41 1.26 6.51 25.18
C ALA A 41 0.60 7.64 25.98
N TYR A 42 -0.72 7.82 25.83
CA TYR A 42 -1.50 8.87 26.49
C TYR A 42 -2.70 8.31 27.26
N PRO A 43 -2.48 7.60 28.38
CA PRO A 43 -3.58 7.07 29.19
C PRO A 43 -4.32 8.19 29.95
N GLU A 44 -5.65 8.25 29.84
CA GLU A 44 -6.48 9.22 30.58
C GLU A 44 -6.42 9.06 32.10
N HIS A 45 -6.05 7.88 32.61
CA HIS A 45 -6.04 7.55 34.04
C HIS A 45 -4.66 7.10 34.55
N GLY A 46 -3.59 7.34 33.78
CA GLY A 46 -2.21 6.97 34.15
C GLY A 46 -1.89 5.46 34.08
N CYS A 47 -2.89 4.59 34.11
CA CYS A 47 -2.75 3.14 33.94
C CYS A 47 -3.56 2.64 32.74
N VAL A 48 -3.01 1.68 31.99
CA VAL A 48 -3.67 1.05 30.85
C VAL A 48 -3.90 -0.43 31.16
N ARG A 49 -5.08 -0.95 30.80
CA ARG A 49 -5.33 -2.39 30.84
C ARG A 49 -4.69 -3.05 29.62
N MET A 50 -3.67 -3.87 29.86
CA MET A 50 -2.97 -4.63 28.84
C MET A 50 -3.70 -5.98 28.63
N GLY A 51 -4.59 -6.07 27.63
CA GLY A 51 -5.26 -7.34 27.31
C GLY A 51 -6.53 -7.20 26.47
N LYS A 52 -7.14 -8.34 26.13
CA LYS A 52 -8.37 -8.39 25.35
C LYS A 52 -9.58 -8.11 26.24
N GLY A 53 -10.13 -6.89 26.14
CA GLY A 53 -11.31 -6.48 26.92
C GLY A 53 -10.99 -6.17 28.39
N ASN A 54 -11.91 -6.50 29.30
CA ASN A 54 -11.81 -6.14 30.72
C ASN A 54 -11.02 -7.14 31.59
N SER A 55 -10.29 -8.08 31.00
CA SER A 55 -9.57 -9.14 31.74
C SER A 55 -8.05 -8.98 31.76
N GLY A 56 -7.50 -7.92 31.15
CA GLY A 56 -6.06 -7.66 31.16
C GLY A 56 -5.53 -7.10 32.49
N PRO A 57 -4.28 -7.41 32.88
CA PRO A 57 -3.61 -6.71 33.98
C PRO A 57 -3.57 -5.19 33.75
N LEU A 58 -3.74 -4.42 34.83
CA LEU A 58 -3.45 -2.99 34.81
C LEU A 58 -1.94 -2.80 34.80
N GLU A 59 -1.42 -2.15 33.77
CA GLU A 59 -0.04 -1.71 33.68
C GLU A 59 0.02 -0.21 33.97
N CYS A 60 0.75 0.18 35.01
CA CYS A 60 0.94 1.58 35.41
C CYS A 60 2.41 2.04 35.25
N ASP A 61 3.29 1.15 34.81
CA ASP A 61 4.70 1.47 34.59
C ASP A 61 4.85 2.22 33.24
N PRO A 62 5.22 3.51 33.25
CA PRO A 62 5.35 4.31 32.04
C PRO A 62 6.41 3.76 31.08
N GLN A 63 7.45 3.09 31.58
CA GLN A 63 8.51 2.54 30.73
C GLN A 63 8.04 1.30 29.97
N ARG A 64 7.23 0.45 30.60
CA ARG A 64 6.58 -0.67 29.91
C ARG A 64 5.52 -0.21 28.93
N LEU A 65 4.69 0.77 29.30
CA LEU A 65 3.70 1.37 28.41
C LEU A 65 4.37 1.93 27.15
N PHE A 66 5.48 2.67 27.32
CA PHE A 66 6.26 3.19 26.21
C PHE A 66 6.79 2.07 25.29
N ASN A 67 7.39 1.02 25.86
CA ASN A 67 7.87 -0.11 25.08
C ASN A 67 6.75 -0.80 24.28
N TYR A 68 5.57 -0.99 24.88
CA TYR A 68 4.40 -1.52 24.18
C TYR A 68 3.93 -0.60 23.06
N GLY A 69 3.90 0.71 23.28
CA GLY A 69 3.58 1.70 22.26
C GLY A 69 4.54 1.65 21.08
N VAL A 70 5.85 1.56 21.34
CA VAL A 70 6.89 1.42 20.30
C VAL A 70 6.72 0.12 19.52
N VAL A 71 6.42 -1.00 20.19
CA VAL A 71 6.15 -2.28 19.52
C VAL A 71 4.93 -2.15 18.60
N LEU A 72 3.81 -1.61 19.09
CA LEU A 72 2.61 -1.39 18.27
C LEU A 72 2.91 -0.49 17.06
N LEU A 73 3.66 0.60 17.27
CA LEU A 73 4.04 1.52 16.20
C LEU A 73 4.93 0.83 15.15
N SER A 74 5.90 0.00 15.59
CA SER A 74 6.74 -0.77 14.66
C SER A 74 5.93 -1.77 13.83
N ILE A 75 4.93 -2.44 14.43
CA ILE A 75 4.01 -3.33 13.70
C ILE A 75 3.15 -2.52 12.72
N GLY A 76 2.69 -1.34 13.11
CA GLY A 76 1.99 -0.40 12.22
C GLY A 76 2.84 -0.03 11.00
N VAL A 77 4.13 0.27 11.20
CA VAL A 77 5.05 0.55 10.09
C VAL A 77 5.25 -0.69 9.21
N LEU A 78 5.48 -1.86 9.81
CA LEU A 78 5.66 -3.10 9.05
C LEU A 78 4.43 -3.45 8.20
N THR A 79 3.23 -3.21 8.73
CA THR A 79 1.96 -3.43 8.01
C THR A 79 1.71 -2.44 6.88
N THR A 80 2.39 -1.28 6.86
CA THR A 80 2.37 -0.38 5.69
C THR A 80 3.32 -0.81 4.57
N SER A 81 4.31 -1.68 4.83
CA SER A 81 5.27 -2.13 3.81
C SER A 81 4.66 -2.74 2.55
N PRO A 82 3.57 -3.54 2.60
CA PRO A 82 2.93 -4.08 1.40
C PRO A 82 2.29 -2.99 0.54
N ILE A 83 1.81 -1.91 1.16
CA ILE A 83 1.23 -0.75 0.45
C ILE A 83 2.32 -0.09 -0.40
N PHE A 84 3.50 0.16 0.18
CA PHE A 84 4.63 0.71 -0.56
C PHE A 84 5.09 -0.20 -1.69
N TYR A 85 5.08 -1.52 -1.49
CA TYR A 85 5.42 -2.48 -2.54
C TYR A 85 4.45 -2.42 -3.73
N ILE A 86 3.15 -2.36 -3.46
CA ILE A 86 2.11 -2.24 -4.50
C ILE A 86 2.27 -0.91 -5.24
N LEU A 87 2.36 0.21 -4.51
CA LEU A 87 2.56 1.54 -5.10
C LEU A 87 3.84 1.62 -5.94
N TRP A 88 4.93 0.98 -5.49
CA TRP A 88 6.16 0.90 -6.26
C TRP A 88 5.97 0.12 -7.57
N GLY A 89 5.24 -0.99 -7.54
CA GLY A 89 4.85 -1.72 -8.75
C GLY A 89 4.08 -0.84 -9.72
N TRP A 90 3.12 -0.05 -9.21
CA TRP A 90 2.33 0.88 -10.02
C TRP A 90 3.19 1.97 -10.67
N MET A 91 4.11 2.56 -9.91
CA MET A 91 5.05 3.55 -10.44
C MET A 91 5.96 2.94 -11.50
N ARG A 92 6.44 1.71 -11.30
CA ARG A 92 7.28 1.00 -12.27
C ARG A 92 6.53 0.72 -13.56
N ASP A 93 5.26 0.32 -13.48
CA ASP A 93 4.41 0.08 -14.65
C ASP A 93 4.13 1.39 -15.42
N MET A 94 3.90 2.49 -14.71
CA MET A 94 3.74 3.83 -15.28
C MET A 94 5.03 4.35 -15.92
N ALA A 95 6.20 4.02 -15.36
CA ALA A 95 7.51 4.43 -15.86
C ALA A 95 7.98 3.58 -17.05
N ARG A 96 7.39 2.40 -17.29
CA ARG A 96 7.75 1.55 -18.41
C ARG A 96 7.48 2.31 -19.73
N PRO A 97 8.47 2.42 -20.63
CA PRO A 97 8.27 3.15 -21.87
C PRO A 97 7.09 2.55 -22.63
N LEU A 98 6.28 3.42 -23.24
CA LEU A 98 5.28 3.02 -24.24
C LEU A 98 6.09 2.42 -25.39
N SER A 99 6.29 1.10 -25.35
CA SER A 99 6.86 0.35 -26.46
C SER A 99 6.02 0.67 -27.69
N LEU A 100 6.59 1.48 -28.59
CA LEU A 100 6.13 1.73 -29.97
C LEU A 100 6.16 0.42 -30.76
N LYS A 101 5.38 -0.58 -30.35
CA LYS A 101 5.26 -1.87 -31.03
C LYS A 101 3.91 -2.01 -31.71
N GLU A 102 3.38 -0.87 -32.15
CA GLU A 102 2.21 -0.78 -33.02
C GLU A 102 2.45 0.16 -34.21
N ASP A 103 3.73 0.38 -34.55
CA ASP A 103 4.17 0.93 -35.85
C ASP A 103 5.26 0.00 -36.45
N GLN A 104 5.10 -1.32 -36.31
CA GLN A 104 5.57 -2.19 -37.40
C GLN A 104 4.35 -2.41 -38.27
N PRO A 105 4.18 -1.60 -39.34
CA PRO A 105 3.12 -1.87 -40.27
C PRO A 105 3.36 -3.29 -40.79
N ALA A 106 2.27 -4.04 -40.95
CA ALA A 106 2.20 -5.22 -41.79
C ALA A 106 2.47 -4.86 -43.28
N LEU A 107 3.41 -3.96 -43.56
CA LEU A 107 3.97 -3.60 -44.86
C LEU A 107 5.05 -4.61 -45.28
N ARG A 108 4.82 -5.90 -45.00
CA ARG A 108 5.59 -7.03 -45.54
C ARG A 108 4.72 -8.16 -46.06
N GLN A 109 3.41 -7.94 -46.24
CA GLN A 109 2.53 -8.92 -46.88
C GLN A 109 1.85 -8.44 -48.17
N SER A 110 2.07 -7.20 -48.62
CA SER A 110 1.53 -6.70 -49.90
C SER A 110 2.58 -6.55 -51.02
N ALA A 111 3.81 -7.06 -50.84
CA ALA A 111 4.90 -6.91 -51.81
C ALA A 111 5.42 -8.24 -52.38
N SER A 112 4.58 -9.26 -52.50
CA SER A 112 4.94 -10.48 -53.25
C SER A 112 3.73 -11.13 -53.94
N GLU A 113 3.16 -10.43 -54.90
CA GLU A 113 2.63 -10.97 -56.17
C GLU A 113 2.62 -9.76 -57.14
N PRO A 114 2.95 -9.88 -58.44
CA PRO A 114 2.66 -11.02 -59.32
C PRO A 114 3.82 -11.43 -60.27
N GLY A 115 3.72 -12.62 -60.88
CA GLY A 115 4.60 -13.09 -61.95
C GLY A 115 4.46 -14.58 -62.21
#